data_AF-A0A6G0W9P4-F1
#
_entry.id   AF-A0A6G0W9P4-F1
#
_cell.length_a   1.000
_cell.length_b   1.000
_cell.length_c   1.000
_cell.angle_alpha   90.00
_cell.angle_beta   90.00
_cell.angle_gamma   90.00
#
_symmetry.space_group_name_H-M   'P 1'
#
loop_
_entity.id
_entity.type
_entity.pdbx_description
1 polymer ?
#
loop_
_entity_poly.entity_id
_entity_poly.type
_entity_poly.pdbx_seq_one_letter_code
_entity_poly.pdbx_strand_id
1 'polypeptide(L)'
;ARGRKAVIDPDTMYKVLSASKNDLFTSFGKLKSYSDEIWIYLSDCLENKMTPNNIYIALYKDRHEWQTKLRKEIGLYEEKSFNFPESDSSLNSNSDRDTNDESDEKNLNEGKMLHLTFDIPSIWYLSL
;
A
#
# COMPACT_ATOMS: atom_id res chain seq x y z
N ALA A 1 -0.49 -17.28 -21.90
CA ALA A 1 -1.52 -17.57 -20.87
C ALA A 1 -1.71 -16.33 -20.00
N ARG A 2 -2.88 -15.69 -20.07
CA ARG A 2 -3.18 -14.45 -19.35
C ARG A 2 -3.65 -14.83 -17.94
N GLY A 3 -2.70 -14.96 -17.01
CA GLY A 3 -3.00 -15.27 -15.61
C GLY A 3 -3.91 -14.18 -15.04
N ARG A 4 -5.13 -14.53 -14.64
CA ARG A 4 -5.94 -13.66 -13.81
C ARG A 4 -5.17 -13.45 -12.51
N LYS A 5 -4.76 -12.22 -12.23
CA LYS A 5 -4.23 -11.85 -10.91
C LYS A 5 -5.28 -12.30 -9.89
N ALA A 6 -4.90 -13.06 -8.87
CA ALA A 6 -5.81 -13.39 -7.80
C ALA A 6 -6.24 -12.07 -7.15
N VAL A 7 -7.49 -11.66 -7.40
CA VAL A 7 -8.09 -10.52 -6.72
C VAL A 7 -8.58 -11.07 -5.40
N ILE A 8 -7.74 -10.96 -4.37
CA ILE A 8 -8.18 -11.23 -3.00
C ILE A 8 -9.07 -10.07 -2.59
N ASP A 9 -10.24 -10.40 -2.06
CA ASP A 9 -11.14 -9.41 -1.50
C ASP A 9 -10.48 -8.72 -0.28
N PRO A 10 -10.48 -7.37 -0.22
CA PRO A 10 -9.90 -6.62 0.90
C PRO A 10 -10.41 -7.05 2.29
N ASP A 11 -11.67 -7.46 2.39
CA ASP A 11 -12.28 -7.91 3.64
C ASP A 11 -11.76 -9.29 4.05
N THR A 12 -11.54 -10.17 3.07
CA THR A 12 -10.91 -11.48 3.30
C THR A 12 -9.48 -11.30 3.81
N MET A 13 -8.71 -10.39 3.19
CA MET A 13 -7.37 -10.06 3.63
C MET A 13 -7.38 -9.52 5.06
N TYR A 14 -8.26 -8.56 5.36
CA TYR A 14 -8.37 -7.97 6.69
C TYR A 14 -8.73 -9.01 7.75
N LYS A 15 -9.67 -9.93 7.45
CA LYS A 15 -10.07 -11.00 8.35
C LYS A 15 -8.93 -11.94 8.73
N VAL A 16 -8.07 -12.29 7.77
CA VAL A 16 -6.89 -13.13 8.03
C VAL A 16 -5.85 -12.38 8.88
N LEU A 17 -5.64 -11.10 8.59
CA LEU A 17 -4.73 -10.26 9.37
C LEU A 17 -5.22 -10.03 10.79
N SER A 18 -6.53 -9.79 10.98
CA SER A 18 -7.11 -9.53 12.30
C SER A 18 -7.08 -10.75 13.20
N ALA A 19 -7.14 -11.96 12.63
CA ALA A 19 -6.94 -13.21 13.37
C ALA A 19 -5.51 -13.31 13.94
N SER A 20 -4.51 -12.80 13.21
CA SER A 20 -3.08 -12.87 13.60
C SER A 20 -2.53 -11.53 14.10
N LYS A 21 -3.40 -10.60 14.51
CA LYS A 21 -3.03 -9.22 14.84
C LYS A 21 -2.03 -9.11 15.99
N ASN A 22 -2.10 -9.98 16.99
CA ASN A 22 -1.18 -9.95 18.12
C ASN A 22 0.24 -10.39 17.73
N ASP A 23 0.35 -11.28 16.73
CA ASP A 23 1.63 -11.82 16.29
C ASP A 23 2.27 -11.01 15.16
N LEU A 24 1.51 -10.12 14.51
CA LEU A 24 1.96 -9.25 13.42
C LEU A 24 2.86 -8.10 13.89
N PHE A 25 2.69 -7.66 15.13
CA PHE A 25 3.44 -6.56 15.71
C PHE A 25 4.42 -7.07 16.76
N THR A 26 5.57 -6.42 16.82
CA THR A 26 6.54 -6.57 17.90
C THR A 26 6.05 -5.89 19.18
N SER A 27 6.67 -6.19 20.32
CA SER A 27 6.36 -5.55 21.61
C SER A 27 6.48 -4.01 21.60
N PHE A 28 7.16 -3.45 20.60
CA PHE A 28 7.32 -2.01 20.38
C PHE A 28 6.29 -1.42 19.40
N GLY A 29 5.27 -2.19 19.00
CA GLY A 29 4.24 -1.75 18.05
C GLY A 29 4.73 -1.52 16.63
N LYS A 30 5.89 -2.09 16.27
CA LYS A 30 6.39 -2.12 14.89
C LYS A 30 5.99 -3.43 14.21
N LEU A 31 5.73 -3.39 12.91
CA LEU A 31 5.52 -4.60 12.11
C LEU A 31 6.74 -5.53 12.24
N LYS A 32 6.51 -6.84 12.29
CA LYS A 32 7.60 -7.81 12.20
C LYS A 32 8.33 -7.71 10.85
N SER A 33 9.61 -8.09 10.85
CA SER A 33 10.44 -8.12 9.64
C SER A 33 9.84 -9.07 8.60
N TYR A 34 10.05 -8.80 7.31
CA TYR A 34 9.59 -9.67 6.21
C TYR A 34 10.11 -11.11 6.32
N SER A 35 11.24 -11.32 7.00
CA SER A 35 11.87 -12.63 7.19
C SER A 35 11.16 -13.50 8.23
N ASP A 36 10.18 -12.96 8.95
CA ASP A 36 9.42 -13.70 9.95
C ASP A 36 8.46 -14.71 9.30
N GLU A 37 8.34 -15.89 9.88
CA GLU A 37 7.51 -16.98 9.37
C GLU A 37 6.01 -16.64 9.37
N ILE A 38 5.59 -15.62 10.13
CA ILE A 38 4.21 -15.12 10.13
C ILE A 38 3.72 -14.78 8.72
N TRP A 39 4.59 -14.26 7.84
CA TRP A 39 4.21 -13.89 6.48
C TRP A 39 3.96 -15.11 5.59
N ILE A 40 4.66 -16.21 5.86
CA ILE A 40 4.44 -17.50 5.21
C ILE A 40 3.11 -18.08 5.68
N TYR A 41 2.88 -18.09 6.99
CA TYR A 41 1.62 -18.54 7.58
C TYR A 41 0.41 -17.76 7.03
N LEU A 42 0.52 -16.43 6.92
CA LEU A 42 -0.54 -15.60 6.35
C LEU A 42 -0.78 -15.87 4.87
N SER A 43 0.28 -16.17 4.10
CA SER A 43 0.16 -16.58 2.69
C SER A 43 -0.61 -17.89 2.57
N ASP A 44 -0.31 -18.88 3.42
CA ASP A 44 -1.03 -20.16 3.44
C ASP A 44 -2.50 -19.98 3.85
N CYS A 45 -2.78 -19.12 4.84
CA CYS A 45 -4.14 -18.77 5.24
C CYS A 45 -4.95 -18.11 4.11
N LEU A 46 -4.28 -17.50 3.14
CA LEU A 46 -4.87 -16.92 1.93
C LEU A 46 -4.87 -17.89 0.75
N GLU A 47 -4.67 -19.18 1.00
CA GLU A 47 -4.58 -20.24 -0.03
C GLU A 47 -3.48 -19.93 -1.07
N ASN A 48 -2.39 -19.29 -0.65
CA ASN A 48 -1.30 -18.84 -1.52
C ASN A 48 -1.74 -17.95 -2.69
N LYS A 49 -2.89 -17.28 -2.55
CA LYS A 49 -3.38 -16.28 -3.52
C LYS A 49 -2.50 -15.02 -3.54
N MET A 50 -1.76 -14.75 -2.45
CA MET A 50 -0.85 -13.62 -2.34
C MET A 50 0.42 -14.05 -1.61
N THR A 51 1.57 -13.67 -2.19
CA THR A 51 2.87 -14.04 -1.64
C THR A 51 3.15 -13.31 -0.32
N PRO A 52 3.97 -13.89 0.57
CA PRO A 52 4.38 -13.26 1.84
C PRO A 52 4.87 -11.82 1.67
N ASN A 53 5.69 -11.59 0.63
CA ASN A 53 6.23 -10.27 0.31
C ASN A 53 5.13 -9.26 -0.05
N ASN A 54 4.13 -9.67 -0.84
CA ASN A 54 3.02 -8.79 -1.19
C ASN A 54 2.18 -8.44 0.05
N ILE A 55 1.96 -9.41 0.96
CA ILE A 55 1.23 -9.19 2.22
C ILE A 55 1.98 -8.16 3.06
N TYR A 56 3.28 -8.36 3.27
CA TYR A 56 4.14 -7.43 3.99
C TYR A 56 4.08 -6.03 3.39
N ILE A 57 4.25 -5.89 2.07
CA ILE A 57 4.21 -4.59 1.38
C ILE A 57 2.84 -3.93 1.52
N ALA A 58 1.76 -4.69 1.38
CA ALA A 58 0.40 -4.14 1.47
C ALA A 58 0.11 -3.61 2.87
N LEU A 59 0.55 -4.32 3.91
CA LEU A 59 0.41 -3.92 5.30
C LEU A 59 1.35 -2.75 5.65
N TYR A 60 2.59 -2.77 5.18
CA TYR A 60 3.57 -1.70 5.39
C TYR A 60 3.14 -0.37 4.74
N LYS A 61 2.51 -0.44 3.57
CA LYS A 61 1.94 0.73 2.87
C LYS A 61 0.58 1.16 3.41
N ASP A 62 0.07 0.48 4.44
CA ASP A 62 -1.25 0.68 5.01
C ASP A 62 -2.36 0.71 3.96
N ARG A 63 -2.30 -0.20 2.99
CA ARG A 63 -3.36 -0.30 1.96
C ARG A 63 -4.69 -0.58 2.66
N HIS A 64 -5.72 0.21 2.35
CA HIS A 64 -7.05 0.13 2.97
C HIS A 64 -7.07 0.35 4.49
N GLU A 65 -6.07 1.05 5.03
CA GLU A 65 -5.95 1.35 6.46
C GLU A 65 -5.88 0.08 7.33
N TRP A 66 -5.42 -1.04 6.78
CA TRP A 66 -5.35 -2.31 7.52
C TRP A 66 -4.40 -2.19 8.72
N GLN A 67 -3.22 -1.61 8.54
CA GLN A 67 -2.28 -1.43 9.64
C GLN A 67 -2.85 -0.50 10.71
N THR A 68 -3.46 0.60 10.29
CA THR A 68 -4.13 1.56 11.17
C THR A 68 -5.24 0.90 11.98
N LYS A 69 -6.13 0.13 11.33
CA LYS A 69 -7.21 -0.61 11.99
C LYS A 69 -6.70 -1.67 12.95
N LEU A 70 -5.71 -2.46 12.54
CA LEU A 70 -5.11 -3.50 13.40
C LEU A 70 -4.44 -2.88 14.63
N ARG A 71 -3.72 -1.75 14.48
CA ARG A 71 -3.13 -1.00 15.60
C ARG A 71 -4.18 -0.49 16.58
N LYS A 72 -5.32 0.00 16.09
CA LYS A 72 -6.46 0.40 16.94
C LYS A 72 -6.98 -0.79 17.76
N GLU A 73 -7.13 -1.95 17.13
CA GLU A 73 -7.65 -3.15 17.80
C GLU A 73 -6.73 -3.70 18.91
N ILE A 74 -5.41 -3.55 18.76
CA ILE A 74 -4.42 -4.00 19.76
C ILE A 74 -4.06 -2.91 20.79
N GLY A 75 -4.67 -1.72 20.70
CA GLY A 75 -4.41 -0.62 21.62
C GLY A 75 -3.05 0.07 21.45
N LEU A 76 -2.38 -0.11 20.30
CA LEU A 76 -1.08 0.51 19.98
C LEU A 76 -1.23 1.79 19.14
N TYR A 77 -2.38 2.46 19.26
CA TYR A 77 -2.62 3.72 18.54
C TYR A 77 -1.92 4.86 19.28
N GLU A 78 -0.75 5.25 18.78
CA GLU A 78 -0.26 6.61 19.03
C GLU A 78 -1.17 7.55 18.23
N GLU A 79 -1.92 8.40 18.92
CA GLU A 79 -2.58 9.54 18.27
C GLU A 79 -1.49 10.40 17.65
N LYS A 80 -1.16 10.14 16.39
CA LYS A 80 -0.40 11.09 15.59
C LYS A 80 -1.39 12.22 15.29
N SER A 81 -1.45 13.19 16.19
CA SER A 81 -2.19 14.44 16.02
C SER A 81 -1.69 15.12 14.75
N PHE A 82 -2.38 14.89 13.63
CA PHE A 82 -2.20 15.71 12.45
C PHE A 82 -2.83 17.06 12.76
N ASN A 83 -1.99 18.00 13.22
CA ASN A 83 -2.29 19.41 13.06
C ASN A 83 -2.37 19.66 11.55
N PHE A 84 -3.58 19.68 11.01
CA PHE A 84 -3.80 20.29 9.69
C PHE A 84 -3.48 21.77 9.85
N PRO A 85 -2.54 22.35 9.07
CA PRO A 85 -2.49 23.79 8.93
C PRO A 85 -3.79 24.18 8.24
N GLU A 86 -4.69 24.77 9.03
CA GLU A 86 -5.85 25.53 8.62
C GLU A 86 -5.37 26.56 7.60
N SER A 87 -5.43 26.19 6.33
CA SER A 87 -5.20 27.13 5.24
C SER A 87 -6.51 27.88 5.09
N ASP A 88 -6.54 29.07 5.67
CA ASP A 88 -7.59 30.07 5.47
C ASP A 88 -7.88 30.19 3.97
N SER A 89 -8.92 29.51 3.51
CA SER A 89 -9.50 29.74 2.19
C SER A 89 -10.75 30.57 2.39
N SER A 90 -10.52 31.88 2.50
CA SER A 90 -11.56 32.88 2.35
C SER A 90 -11.46 33.49 0.96
N LEU A 91 -12.63 33.57 0.31
CA LEU A 91 -13.04 34.49 -0.77
C LEU A 91 -13.03 33.97 -2.22
N ASN A 92 -14.24 33.59 -2.65
CA ASN A 92 -14.95 33.92 -3.88
C ASN A 92 -14.17 34.60 -5.03
N SER A 93 -14.36 34.10 -6.26
CA SER A 93 -15.05 34.87 -7.31
C SER A 93 -15.38 34.01 -8.54
N ASN A 94 -16.62 34.13 -9.02
CA ASN A 94 -17.09 33.56 -10.28
C ASN A 94 -16.41 34.23 -11.48
N SER A 95 -16.20 33.47 -12.56
CA SER A 95 -16.25 34.02 -13.92
C SER A 95 -16.56 32.91 -14.91
N ASP A 96 -17.81 32.94 -15.39
CA ASP A 96 -18.28 32.23 -16.58
C ASP A 96 -17.42 32.57 -17.80
N ARG A 97 -17.03 31.54 -18.57
CA ARG A 97 -16.74 31.65 -20.01
C ARG A 97 -17.08 30.32 -20.71
N ASP A 98 -18.13 30.38 -21.50
CA ASP A 98 -18.42 29.46 -22.61
C ASP A 98 -17.30 29.51 -23.65
N THR A 99 -16.90 28.35 -24.16
CA THR A 99 -16.50 28.17 -25.56
C THR A 99 -16.62 26.68 -25.93
N ASN A 100 -17.52 26.38 -26.86
CA ASN A 100 -17.54 25.17 -27.67
C ASN A 100 -16.16 24.92 -28.29
N ASP A 101 -15.68 23.68 -28.26
CA ASP A 101 -15.01 23.12 -29.44
C ASP A 101 -15.14 21.60 -29.48
N GLU A 102 -15.47 21.12 -30.67
CA GLU A 102 -15.80 19.75 -31.05
C GLU A 102 -14.51 19.09 -31.53
N SER A 103 -14.11 17.95 -30.97
CA SER A 103 -13.03 17.14 -31.56
C SER A 103 -13.08 15.67 -31.14
N ASP A 104 -13.03 14.87 -32.19
CA ASP A 104 -13.25 13.44 -32.30
C ASP A 104 -12.36 12.50 -31.46
N GLU A 105 -12.95 11.33 -31.21
CA GLU A 105 -12.35 10.00 -31.11
C GLU A 105 -10.81 9.91 -31.17
N LYS A 106 -10.16 9.37 -30.10
CA LYS A 106 -9.09 8.36 -30.21
C LYS A 106 -9.05 7.43 -28.99
N ASN A 107 -9.61 6.23 -29.17
CA ASN A 107 -9.04 5.03 -28.57
C ASN A 107 -7.60 4.87 -29.10
N LEU A 108 -6.60 4.65 -28.24
CA LEU A 108 -5.79 3.43 -28.29
C LEU A 108 -4.77 3.42 -27.14
N ASN A 109 -4.71 2.25 -26.52
CA ASN A 109 -3.64 1.73 -25.68
C ASN A 109 -2.25 2.06 -26.25
N GLU A 110 -1.29 2.45 -25.41
CA GLU A 110 0.13 2.07 -25.57
C GLU A 110 0.78 1.99 -24.18
N GLY A 111 1.22 0.78 -23.83
CA GLY A 111 1.81 0.44 -22.54
C GLY A 111 3.18 1.07 -22.36
N LYS A 112 3.30 1.98 -21.38
CA LYS A 112 4.58 2.52 -20.95
C LYS A 112 5.27 1.52 -20.02
N MET A 113 6.14 0.72 -20.61
CA MET A 113 7.10 -0.16 -19.95
C MET A 113 8.10 0.71 -19.16
N LEU A 114 7.94 0.77 -17.83
CA LEU A 114 8.93 1.42 -16.96
C LEU A 114 10.18 0.54 -16.88
N HIS A 115 11.17 0.85 -17.71
CA HIS A 115 12.50 0.26 -17.66
C HIS A 115 13.25 0.87 -16.47
N LEU A 116 13.15 0.23 -15.30
CA LEU A 116 13.94 0.57 -14.12
C LEU A 116 15.37 0.05 -14.32
N THR A 117 16.26 0.87 -14.87
CA THR A 117 17.70 0.65 -14.76
C THR A 117 18.12 1.04 -13.35
N PHE A 118 18.34 0.05 -12.49
CA PHE A 118 19.08 0.27 -11.26
C PHE A 118 20.55 0.42 -11.63
N ASP A 119 21.01 1.66 -11.62
CA ASP A 119 22.43 1.98 -11.62
C ASP A 119 22.98 1.55 -10.24
N ILE A 120 23.76 0.47 -10.20
CA ILE A 120 24.43 -0.01 -8.99
C ILE A 120 25.82 0.62 -8.97
N PRO A 121 26.12 1.57 -8.07
CA PRO A 121 27.48 2.08 -7.93
C PRO A 121 28.37 0.92 -7.48
N SER A 122 29.34 0.57 -8.31
CA SER A 122 30.38 -0.45 -8.08
C SER A 122 31.44 0.03 -7.08
N ILE A 123 31.02 0.50 -5.91
CA ILE A 123 31.92 1.06 -4.89
C ILE A 123 31.69 0.41 -3.53
N TRP A 124 31.75 -0.92 -3.43
CA TRP A 124 31.96 -1.61 -2.13
C TRP A 124 32.71 -2.94 -2.26
N TYR A 125 33.65 -3.05 -3.21
CA TYR A 125 34.64 -4.13 -3.19
C TYR A 125 36.02 -3.55 -2.93
N LEU A 126 36.31 -3.22 -1.66
CA LEU A 126 37.66 -3.29 -1.10
C LEU A 126 37.61 -3.56 0.41
N SER A 127 38.42 -4.55 0.80
CA SER A 127 38.98 -4.82 2.14
C SER A 127 38.18 -5.73 3.07
N LEU A 128 38.45 -7.04 2.99
CA LEU A 128 39.34 -7.70 3.96
C LEU A 128 39.97 -8.96 3.36
#